data_AF-A0A533XDM7-F1
#
_entry.id   AF-A0A533XDM7-F1
#
_cell.length_a   1.000
_cell.length_b   1.000
_cell.length_c   1.000
_cell.angle_alpha   90.00
_cell.angle_beta   90.00
_cell.angle_gamma   90.00
#
_symmetry.space_group_name_H-M   'P 1'
#
loop_
_entity.id
_entity.type
_entity.pdbx_description
1 polymer ?
#
loop_
_entity_poly.entity_id
_entity_poly.type
_entity_poly.pdbx_seq_one_letter_code
_entity_poly.pdbx_strand_id
1 'polypeptide(L)'
;MIDNRILEAEQELYQARLLAEKHQYAVAVNKAYRAVLAGAKALLVTEGIDPVTDAETVSEFDRRLAKKGIVPASYRNLGAQIGDLGPKDTTPEFAQSKIAFARGFVEICRTATEQVGKDLKLAQAGKAEEANKTAPVPPEAQAAAQPAAGVTVFDLRGVMCPLNYVKTKLKLEMMEAGERLEVWLDAGDPIKNVPMSLRNDGHKILAEEPLEPDAAHFKMLVEKVEA
;
A
#
# COMPACT_ATOMS: atom_id res chain seq x y z
N MET A 1 0.85 2.58 -6.93
CA MET A 1 0.92 3.36 -5.67
C MET A 1 -0.47 3.69 -5.10
N ILE A 2 -1.53 3.75 -5.91
CA ILE A 2 -2.93 3.94 -5.48
C ILE A 2 -3.57 2.62 -4.98
N ASP A 3 -3.30 1.50 -5.65
CA ASP A 3 -3.91 0.19 -5.35
C ASP A 3 -3.59 -0.33 -3.94
N ASN A 4 -2.47 0.10 -3.35
CA ASN A 4 -2.06 -0.37 -2.03
C ASN A 4 -2.88 0.24 -0.88
N ARG A 5 -3.51 1.41 -1.10
CA ARG A 5 -4.27 2.12 -0.04
C ARG A 5 -5.73 1.69 0.01
N ILE A 6 -6.32 1.33 -1.13
CA ILE A 6 -7.67 0.76 -1.12
C ILE A 6 -7.65 -0.64 -0.50
N LEU A 7 -6.60 -1.43 -0.78
CA LEU A 7 -6.40 -2.74 -0.15
C LEU A 7 -6.24 -2.64 1.38
N GLU A 8 -5.53 -1.60 1.86
CA GLU A 8 -5.43 -1.29 3.29
C GLU A 8 -6.81 -0.99 3.91
N ALA A 9 -7.66 -0.24 3.20
CA ALA A 9 -9.03 0.05 3.64
C ALA A 9 -9.88 -1.22 3.77
N GLU A 10 -9.79 -2.13 2.80
CA GLU A 10 -10.49 -3.41 2.80
C GLU A 10 -10.01 -4.33 3.93
N GLN A 11 -8.70 -4.38 4.16
CA GLN A 11 -8.09 -5.16 5.24
C GLN A 11 -8.59 -4.68 6.62
N GLU A 12 -8.58 -3.37 6.86
CA GLU A 12 -9.05 -2.79 8.12
C GLU A 12 -10.56 -3.05 8.31
N LEU A 13 -11.36 -2.98 7.24
CA LEU A 13 -12.79 -3.29 7.30
C LEU A 13 -13.06 -4.77 7.59
N TYR A 14 -12.27 -5.68 7.02
CA TYR A 14 -12.36 -7.11 7.31
C TYR A 14 -12.04 -7.39 8.78
N GLN A 15 -10.97 -6.79 9.32
CA GLN A 15 -10.62 -6.89 10.74
C GLN A 15 -11.72 -6.32 11.64
N ALA A 16 -12.34 -5.21 11.26
CA ALA A 16 -13.46 -4.63 12.01
C ALA A 16 -14.62 -5.62 12.18
N ARG A 17 -14.99 -6.35 11.12
CA ARG A 17 -16.06 -7.36 11.18
C ARG A 17 -15.71 -8.53 12.10
N LEU A 18 -14.50 -9.08 11.97
CA LEU A 18 -14.04 -10.18 12.82
C LEU A 18 -14.02 -9.79 14.31
N LEU A 19 -13.63 -8.54 14.62
CA LEU A 19 -13.63 -8.04 15.99
C LEU A 19 -15.06 -7.87 16.53
N ALA A 20 -16.00 -7.41 15.70
CA ALA A 20 -17.41 -7.32 16.09
C ALA A 20 -18.02 -8.70 16.38
N GLU A 21 -17.68 -9.73 15.60
CA GLU A 21 -18.07 -11.12 15.86
C GLU A 21 -17.50 -11.65 17.20
N LYS A 22 -16.29 -11.22 17.55
CA LYS A 22 -15.65 -11.49 18.84
C LYS A 22 -16.16 -10.61 19.98
N HIS A 23 -17.21 -9.82 19.76
CA HIS A 23 -17.79 -8.89 20.74
C HIS A 23 -16.81 -7.79 21.21
N GLN A 24 -15.76 -7.51 20.42
CA GLN A 24 -14.77 -6.47 20.68
C GLN A 24 -15.16 -5.16 19.99
N TYR A 25 -16.31 -4.61 20.37
CA TYR A 25 -17.00 -3.53 19.63
C TYR A 25 -16.20 -2.22 19.54
N ALA A 26 -15.56 -1.77 20.62
CA ALA A 26 -14.75 -0.55 20.59
C ALA A 26 -13.53 -0.67 19.65
N VAL A 27 -12.89 -1.84 19.63
CA VAL A 27 -11.77 -2.11 18.72
C VAL A 27 -12.27 -2.21 17.27
N ALA A 28 -13.43 -2.83 17.07
CA ALA A 28 -14.08 -2.91 15.77
C ALA A 28 -14.41 -1.51 15.20
N VAL A 29 -14.90 -0.58 16.03
CA VAL A 29 -15.15 0.81 15.62
C VAL A 29 -13.86 1.52 15.21
N ASN A 30 -12.77 1.36 15.96
CA ASN A 30 -11.47 1.92 15.59
C ASN A 30 -10.97 1.40 14.24
N LYS A 31 -11.16 0.10 13.97
CA LYS A 31 -10.83 -0.52 12.68
C LYS A 31 -11.73 0.01 11.55
N ALA A 32 -13.03 0.17 11.79
CA ALA A 32 -13.94 0.78 10.83
C ALA A 32 -13.55 2.24 10.50
N TYR A 33 -13.13 3.01 11.51
CA TYR A 33 -12.59 4.37 11.32
C TYR A 33 -11.33 4.38 10.45
N ARG A 34 -10.37 3.48 10.72
CA ARG A 34 -9.14 3.34 9.92
C ARG A 34 -9.42 2.95 8.47
N ALA A 35 -10.40 2.08 8.24
CA ALA A 35 -10.85 1.71 6.89
C ALA A 35 -11.35 2.93 6.11
N VAL A 36 -12.16 3.80 6.75
CA VAL A 36 -12.65 5.03 6.11
C VAL A 36 -11.51 5.98 5.76
N LEU A 37 -10.56 6.19 6.68
CA LEU A 37 -9.41 7.06 6.42
C LEU A 37 -8.54 6.54 5.27
N ALA A 38 -8.26 5.24 5.24
CA ALA A 38 -7.47 4.63 4.17
C ALA A 38 -8.19 4.77 2.81
N GLY A 39 -9.51 4.60 2.76
CA GLY A 39 -10.31 4.82 1.55
C GLY A 39 -10.29 6.29 1.10
N ALA A 40 -10.45 7.23 2.03
CA ALA A 40 -10.39 8.66 1.74
C ALA A 40 -9.00 9.06 1.21
N LYS A 41 -7.94 8.54 1.84
CA LYS A 41 -6.56 8.74 1.41
C LYS A 41 -6.30 8.16 0.02
N ALA A 42 -6.84 6.97 -0.29
CA ALA A 42 -6.70 6.36 -1.61
C ALA A 42 -7.24 7.29 -2.71
N LEU A 43 -8.40 7.93 -2.48
CA LEU A 43 -8.98 8.91 -3.39
C LEU A 43 -8.19 10.22 -3.47
N LEU A 44 -7.64 10.71 -2.35
CA LEU A 44 -6.82 11.91 -2.37
C LEU A 44 -5.51 11.71 -3.14
N VAL A 45 -4.93 10.51 -3.07
CA VAL A 45 -3.70 10.18 -3.80
C VAL A 45 -3.96 10.16 -5.31
N THR A 46 -5.14 9.74 -5.78
CA THR A 46 -5.47 9.84 -7.22
C THR A 46 -5.57 11.29 -7.70
N GLU A 47 -5.79 12.23 -6.78
CA GLU A 47 -5.82 13.68 -6.99
C GLU A 47 -4.45 14.35 -6.75
N GLY A 48 -3.41 13.56 -6.48
CA GLY A 48 -2.03 14.03 -6.26
C GLY A 48 -1.76 14.56 -4.85
N ILE A 49 -2.59 14.21 -3.87
CA ILE A 49 -2.43 14.63 -2.47
C ILE A 49 -2.15 13.39 -1.61
N ASP A 50 -1.01 13.36 -0.92
CA ASP A 50 -0.65 12.29 0.01
C ASP A 50 -0.64 12.84 1.46
N PRO A 51 -1.80 12.87 2.14
CA PRO A 51 -1.89 13.43 3.49
C PRO A 51 -1.14 12.55 4.49
N VAL A 52 -0.42 13.17 5.42
CA VAL A 52 0.41 12.46 6.40
C VAL A 52 -0.35 12.19 7.69
N THR A 53 -1.41 12.95 7.96
CA THR A 53 -2.23 12.84 9.18
C THR A 53 -3.70 12.55 8.91
N ASP A 54 -4.39 11.96 9.90
CA ASP A 54 -5.84 11.73 9.85
C ASP A 54 -6.61 13.03 9.67
N ALA A 55 -6.24 14.08 10.41
CA ALA A 55 -6.90 15.39 10.36
C ALA A 55 -6.77 16.05 8.98
N GLU A 56 -5.59 15.95 8.37
CA GLU A 56 -5.33 16.43 7.01
C GLU A 56 -6.13 15.64 5.98
N THR A 57 -6.17 14.31 6.13
CA THR A 57 -6.95 13.41 5.24
C THR A 57 -8.43 13.81 5.24
N VAL A 58 -9.02 14.00 6.42
CA VAL A 58 -10.42 14.41 6.56
C VAL A 58 -10.65 15.81 5.97
N SER A 59 -9.76 16.75 6.26
CA SER A 59 -9.90 18.14 5.82
C SER A 59 -9.82 18.27 4.29
N GLU A 60 -8.84 17.62 3.66
CA GLU A 60 -8.70 17.66 2.20
C GLU A 60 -9.80 16.87 1.49
N PHE A 61 -10.26 15.77 2.09
CA PHE A 61 -11.41 15.02 1.57
C PHE A 61 -12.67 15.90 1.52
N ASP A 62 -13.03 16.54 2.64
CA ASP A 62 -14.21 17.40 2.71
C ASP A 62 -14.08 18.63 1.80
N ARG A 63 -12.87 19.19 1.66
CA ARG A 63 -12.61 20.35 0.80
C ARG A 63 -12.81 20.05 -0.68
N ARG A 64 -12.36 18.88 -1.15
CA ARG A 64 -12.25 18.58 -2.58
C ARG A 64 -13.27 17.59 -3.10
N LEU A 65 -13.49 16.47 -2.41
CA LEU A 65 -14.36 15.41 -2.90
C LEU A 65 -15.85 15.72 -2.73
N ALA A 66 -16.22 16.51 -1.72
CA ALA A 66 -17.60 16.99 -1.57
C ALA A 66 -18.06 17.86 -2.76
N LYS A 67 -17.11 18.50 -3.47
CA LYS A 67 -17.38 19.38 -4.62
C LYS A 67 -17.38 18.66 -5.97
N LYS A 68 -16.61 17.57 -6.12
CA LYS A 68 -16.44 16.84 -7.39
C LYS A 68 -17.53 15.81 -7.69
N GLY A 69 -18.40 15.48 -6.72
CA GLY A 69 -19.49 14.51 -6.92
C GLY A 69 -19.03 13.05 -7.05
N ILE A 70 -17.76 12.76 -6.74
CA ILE A 70 -17.18 11.41 -6.76
C ILE A 70 -17.80 10.54 -5.66
N VAL A 71 -18.12 11.15 -4.51
CA VAL A 71 -18.70 10.47 -3.36
C VAL A 71 -20.12 11.02 -3.11
N PRO A 72 -21.11 10.17 -2.80
CA PRO A 72 -22.48 10.61 -2.50
C PRO A 72 -22.53 11.68 -1.41
N ALA A 73 -23.54 12.56 -1.49
CA ALA A 73 -23.72 13.65 -0.54
C ALA A 73 -23.89 13.18 0.92
N SER A 74 -24.29 11.92 1.13
CA SER A 74 -24.38 11.29 2.45
C SER A 74 -23.05 11.20 3.18
N TYR A 75 -21.91 11.27 2.50
CA TYR A 75 -20.57 11.18 3.09
C TYR A 75 -19.86 12.54 3.20
N ARG A 76 -20.59 13.64 3.03
CA ARG A 76 -20.06 15.00 3.26
C ARG A 76 -19.84 15.26 4.75
N ASN A 77 -18.87 16.11 5.08
CA ASN A 77 -18.46 16.37 6.47
C ASN A 77 -17.98 15.08 7.14
N LEU A 78 -17.09 14.35 6.46
CA LEU A 78 -16.63 13.03 6.86
C LEU A 78 -16.14 13.05 8.32
N GLY A 79 -15.40 14.09 8.71
CA GLY A 79 -14.87 14.25 10.06
C GLY A 79 -15.94 14.24 11.15
N ALA A 80 -17.10 14.87 10.91
CA ALA A 80 -18.19 14.88 11.87
C ALA A 80 -18.88 13.50 11.98
N GLN A 81 -18.89 12.73 10.88
CA GLN A 81 -19.56 11.42 10.84
C GLN A 81 -18.72 10.30 11.46
N ILE A 82 -17.39 10.37 11.30
CA ILE A 82 -16.45 9.35 11.80
C ILE A 82 -15.73 9.75 13.09
N GLY A 83 -15.75 11.03 13.47
CA GLY A 83 -15.05 11.53 14.66
C GLY A 83 -15.63 11.04 15.98
N ASP A 84 -16.91 10.67 16.01
CA ASP A 84 -17.49 9.98 17.16
C ASP A 84 -17.16 8.48 17.11
N LEU A 85 -16.17 8.08 17.91
CA LEU A 85 -15.74 6.70 18.09
C LEU A 85 -16.53 5.96 19.20
N GLY A 86 -17.49 6.64 19.84
CA GLY A 86 -18.26 6.07 20.94
C GLY A 86 -17.46 5.86 22.24
N PRO A 87 -18.14 5.46 23.32
CA PRO A 87 -17.49 5.12 24.59
C PRO A 87 -16.73 3.79 24.51
N LYS A 88 -15.83 3.53 25.46
CA LYS A 88 -15.08 2.26 25.55
C LYS A 88 -16.01 1.04 25.65
N ASP A 89 -17.16 1.18 26.31
CA ASP A 89 -18.23 0.18 26.36
C ASP A 89 -19.21 0.42 25.21
N THR A 90 -18.69 0.33 23.98
CA THR A 90 -19.47 0.51 22.75
C THR A 90 -20.53 -0.58 22.61
N THR A 91 -21.75 -0.20 22.23
CA THR A 91 -22.83 -1.17 21.98
C THR A 91 -22.68 -1.87 20.64
N PRO A 92 -23.16 -3.12 20.50
CA PRO A 92 -23.14 -3.84 19.22
C PRO A 92 -23.83 -3.06 18.10
N GLU A 93 -24.94 -2.38 18.38
CA GLU A 93 -25.70 -1.60 17.39
C GLU A 93 -24.87 -0.43 16.84
N PHE A 94 -24.14 0.26 17.72
CA PHE A 94 -23.27 1.36 17.32
C PHE A 94 -22.09 0.87 16.47
N ALA A 95 -21.44 -0.22 16.89
CA ALA A 95 -20.35 -0.81 16.13
C ALA A 95 -20.80 -1.30 14.75
N GLN A 96 -21.95 -1.98 14.67
CA GLN A 96 -22.53 -2.42 13.41
C GLN A 96 -22.86 -1.24 12.49
N SER A 97 -23.41 -0.14 13.03
CA SER A 97 -23.67 1.10 12.28
C SER A 97 -22.37 1.67 11.69
N LYS A 98 -21.31 1.80 12.49
CA LYS A 98 -20.00 2.32 12.02
C LYS A 98 -19.36 1.41 10.98
N ILE A 99 -19.44 0.09 11.15
CA ILE A 99 -18.94 -0.89 10.17
C ILE A 99 -19.75 -0.83 8.87
N ALA A 100 -21.08 -0.69 8.95
CA ALA A 100 -21.93 -0.56 7.77
C ALA A 100 -21.62 0.73 6.99
N PHE A 101 -21.42 1.84 7.71
CA PHE A 101 -20.96 3.10 7.14
C PHE A 101 -19.61 2.94 6.44
N ALA A 102 -18.62 2.38 7.13
CA ALA A 102 -17.29 2.15 6.58
C ALA A 102 -17.32 1.26 5.33
N ARG A 103 -18.14 0.21 5.35
CA ARG A 103 -18.34 -0.67 4.18
C ARG A 103 -18.86 0.10 2.98
N GLY A 104 -19.94 0.86 3.15
CA GLY A 104 -20.52 1.65 2.05
C GLY A 104 -19.50 2.63 1.47
N PHE A 105 -18.76 3.31 2.34
CA PHE A 105 -17.74 4.26 1.94
C PHE A 105 -16.57 3.61 1.18
N VAL A 106 -16.02 2.51 1.69
CA VAL A 106 -14.88 1.81 1.07
C VAL A 106 -15.25 1.29 -0.32
N GLU A 107 -16.45 0.74 -0.51
CA GLU A 107 -16.92 0.29 -1.84
C GLU A 107 -17.00 1.43 -2.87
N ILE A 108 -17.43 2.61 -2.43
CA ILE A 108 -17.47 3.80 -3.28
C ILE A 108 -16.05 4.23 -3.64
N CYS A 109 -15.16 4.27 -2.64
CA CYS A 109 -13.75 4.61 -2.87
C CYS A 109 -13.10 3.64 -3.85
N ARG A 110 -13.34 2.33 -3.68
CA ARG A 110 -12.84 1.28 -4.56
C ARG A 110 -13.30 1.50 -5.99
N THR A 111 -14.60 1.65 -6.20
CA THR A 111 -15.18 1.88 -7.52
C THR A 111 -14.59 3.14 -8.18
N ALA A 112 -14.46 4.23 -7.43
CA ALA A 112 -13.88 5.47 -7.94
C ALA A 112 -12.39 5.32 -8.27
N THR A 113 -11.59 4.64 -7.43
CA THR A 113 -10.17 4.39 -7.72
C THR A 113 -9.95 3.46 -8.91
N GLU A 114 -10.79 2.42 -9.08
CA GLU A 114 -10.74 1.52 -10.23
C GLU A 114 -11.07 2.25 -11.53
N GLN A 115 -12.08 3.13 -11.51
CA GLN A 115 -12.47 3.92 -12.67
C GLN A 115 -11.34 4.87 -13.09
N VAL A 116 -10.72 5.57 -12.13
CA VAL A 116 -9.56 6.42 -12.39
C VAL A 116 -8.37 5.61 -12.92
N GLY A 117 -8.12 4.41 -12.37
CA GLY A 117 -7.08 3.51 -12.87
C GLY A 117 -7.32 3.04 -14.31
N LYS A 118 -8.58 2.78 -14.68
CA LYS A 118 -8.98 2.45 -16.06
C LYS A 118 -8.82 3.66 -16.99
N ASP A 119 -9.26 4.84 -16.57
CA ASP A 119 -9.16 6.07 -17.36
C ASP A 119 -7.69 6.51 -17.55
N LEU A 120 -6.81 6.31 -16.57
CA LEU A 120 -5.37 6.51 -16.71
C LEU A 120 -4.74 5.52 -17.69
N LYS A 121 -5.12 4.25 -17.66
CA LYS A 121 -4.63 3.24 -18.62
C LYS A 121 -5.09 3.56 -20.05
N LEU A 122 -6.32 4.04 -20.21
CA LEU A 122 -6.85 4.49 -21.51
C LEU A 122 -6.16 5.80 -21.99
N ALA A 123 -5.91 6.76 -21.10
CA ALA A 123 -5.20 7.99 -21.43
C ALA A 123 -3.72 7.76 -21.77
N GLN A 124 -3.08 6.75 -21.17
CA GLN A 124 -1.72 6.34 -21.54
C GLN A 124 -1.68 5.61 -22.89
N ALA A 125 -2.73 4.86 -23.25
CA ALA A 125 -2.88 4.29 -24.58
C ALA A 125 -3.10 5.37 -25.66
N GLY A 126 -3.84 6.44 -25.35
CA GLY A 126 -4.05 7.57 -26.26
C GLY A 126 -2.83 8.48 -26.45
N LYS A 127 -1.93 8.57 -25.44
CA LYS A 127 -0.67 9.33 -25.55
C LYS A 127 0.41 8.62 -26.38
N ALA A 128 0.25 7.33 -26.67
CA ALA A 128 1.16 6.59 -27.53
C ALA A 128 0.95 6.86 -29.03
N GLU A 129 -0.19 7.44 -29.43
CA GLU A 129 -0.53 7.68 -30.85
C GLU A 129 -0.20 9.10 -31.38
N GLU A 130 0.12 10.08 -30.53
CA GLU A 130 0.40 11.46 -30.97
C GLU A 130 1.89 11.87 -30.97
N ALA A 131 2.80 11.00 -30.51
CA ALA A 131 4.23 11.32 -30.46
C ALA A 131 5.06 10.76 -31.65
N ASN A 132 4.43 10.14 -32.66
CA ASN A 132 5.17 9.51 -33.75
C ASN A 132 4.80 10.05 -35.14
N LYS A 133 5.16 11.31 -35.42
CA LYS A 133 5.40 11.80 -36.80
C LYS A 133 6.47 12.90 -36.81
N THR A 134 7.74 12.51 -36.93
CA THR A 134 8.79 13.03 -37.85
C THR A 134 10.15 12.53 -37.35
N ALA A 135 10.58 11.35 -37.81
CA ALA A 135 11.57 11.14 -38.90
C ALA A 135 13.03 11.02 -38.34
N PRO A 136 13.99 10.49 -39.09
CA PRO A 136 14.25 9.05 -39.20
C PRO A 136 15.72 8.69 -38.92
N VAL A 137 15.98 7.47 -38.41
CA VAL A 137 17.30 6.83 -38.57
C VAL A 137 17.09 5.35 -38.96
N PRO A 138 17.57 4.91 -40.14
CA PRO A 138 17.53 3.51 -40.57
C PRO A 138 18.56 2.63 -39.83
N PRO A 139 18.44 1.29 -39.99
CA PRO A 139 18.82 0.30 -38.99
C PRO A 139 20.15 -0.37 -39.29
N GLU A 140 20.78 -0.94 -38.26
CA GLU A 140 21.47 -2.21 -38.42
C GLU A 140 21.67 -2.96 -37.10
N ALA A 141 21.69 -4.28 -37.26
CA ALA A 141 21.38 -5.30 -36.29
C ALA A 141 22.56 -5.72 -35.40
N GLN A 142 22.20 -6.02 -34.16
CA GLN A 142 22.57 -7.19 -33.35
C GLN A 142 24.03 -7.42 -32.87
N ALA A 143 24.05 -7.64 -31.54
CA ALA A 143 24.83 -8.61 -30.78
C ALA A 143 26.33 -8.33 -30.55
N ALA A 144 26.66 -7.95 -29.31
CA ALA A 144 27.24 -8.88 -28.32
C ALA A 144 27.74 -8.11 -27.09
N ALA A 145 27.17 -8.42 -25.91
CA ALA A 145 27.87 -8.62 -24.63
C ALA A 145 26.87 -8.51 -23.47
N GLN A 146 26.51 -9.64 -22.87
CA GLN A 146 26.19 -9.65 -21.43
C GLN A 146 27.51 -9.45 -20.68
N PRO A 147 27.47 -8.79 -19.51
CA PRO A 147 27.38 -9.59 -18.28
C PRO A 147 26.46 -9.02 -17.18
N ALA A 148 25.98 -9.96 -16.36
CA ALA A 148 25.69 -9.87 -14.92
C ALA A 148 24.47 -9.06 -14.41
N ALA A 149 23.42 -9.82 -14.07
CA ALA A 149 22.61 -9.73 -12.85
C ALA A 149 22.19 -8.33 -12.36
N GLY A 150 21.03 -7.86 -12.82
CA GLY A 150 20.34 -6.74 -12.19
C GLY A 150 19.85 -7.14 -10.80
N VAL A 151 20.61 -6.78 -9.76
CA VAL A 151 20.13 -6.88 -8.38
C VAL A 151 19.03 -5.84 -8.20
N THR A 152 17.81 -6.30 -7.90
CA THR A 152 16.70 -5.39 -7.62
C THR A 152 16.86 -4.87 -6.19
N VAL A 153 16.91 -3.55 -6.00
CA VAL A 153 17.01 -2.93 -4.66
C VAL A 153 15.61 -2.66 -4.11
N PHE A 154 15.40 -2.98 -2.83
CA PHE A 154 14.14 -2.85 -2.13
C PHE A 154 14.34 -2.22 -0.75
N ASP A 155 14.02 -0.94 -0.66
CA ASP A 155 14.20 -0.16 0.56
C ASP A 155 13.01 -0.33 1.52
N LEU A 156 13.29 -0.85 2.71
CA LEU A 156 12.32 -1.06 3.79
C LEU A 156 12.76 -0.36 5.09
N ARG A 157 13.64 0.64 5.00
CA ARG A 157 13.96 1.52 6.13
C ARG A 157 12.71 2.24 6.63
N GLY A 158 12.56 2.35 7.95
CA GLY A 158 11.36 2.85 8.64
C GLY A 158 10.17 1.89 8.66
N VAL A 159 10.27 0.69 8.09
CA VAL A 159 9.17 -0.29 8.07
C VAL A 159 9.26 -1.21 9.29
N MET A 160 8.31 -1.04 10.22
CA MET A 160 8.24 -1.83 11.44
C MET A 160 7.88 -3.30 11.18
N CYS A 161 8.37 -4.20 12.03
CA CYS A 161 7.94 -5.60 12.04
C CYS A 161 6.42 -5.71 12.32
N PRO A 162 5.70 -6.68 11.71
CA PRO A 162 6.20 -7.72 10.80
C PRO A 162 6.19 -7.30 9.31
N LEU A 163 5.84 -6.05 9.01
CA LEU A 163 5.57 -5.62 7.63
C LEU A 163 6.82 -5.66 6.74
N ASN A 164 8.00 -5.48 7.31
CA ASN A 164 9.26 -5.59 6.58
C ASN A 164 9.43 -6.98 5.96
N TYR A 165 9.29 -8.04 6.73
CA TYR A 165 9.39 -9.42 6.25
C TYR A 165 8.28 -9.76 5.25
N VAL A 166 7.03 -9.38 5.55
CA VAL A 166 5.89 -9.65 4.64
C VAL A 166 6.12 -9.00 3.27
N LYS A 167 6.59 -7.74 3.24
CA LYS A 167 6.91 -7.04 1.99
C LYS A 167 8.07 -7.69 1.25
N THR A 168 9.12 -8.09 1.95
CA THR A 168 10.26 -8.79 1.33
C THR A 168 9.80 -10.11 0.70
N LYS A 169 8.98 -10.89 1.41
CA LYS A 169 8.44 -12.16 0.92
C LYS A 169 7.60 -11.98 -0.34
N LEU A 170 6.63 -11.05 -0.32
CA LEU A 170 5.80 -10.77 -1.50
C LEU A 170 6.65 -10.34 -2.70
N LYS A 171 7.70 -9.56 -2.46
CA LYS A 171 8.63 -9.14 -3.52
C LYS A 171 9.39 -10.33 -4.11
N LEU A 172 9.82 -11.28 -3.28
CA LEU A 172 10.46 -12.52 -3.74
C LEU A 172 9.49 -13.44 -4.48
N GLU A 173 8.24 -13.53 -4.04
CA GLU A 173 7.23 -14.33 -4.74
C GLU A 173 7.01 -13.84 -6.18
N MET A 174 7.12 -12.53 -6.41
CA MET A 174 7.00 -11.89 -7.73
C MET A 174 8.26 -11.95 -8.60
N MET A 175 9.39 -12.44 -8.08
CA MET A 175 10.66 -12.55 -8.80
C MET A 175 10.84 -13.94 -9.41
N GLU A 176 11.70 -14.09 -10.41
CA GLU A 176 12.02 -15.41 -10.97
C GLU A 176 13.01 -16.16 -10.07
N ALA A 177 12.99 -17.50 -10.11
CA ALA A 177 13.92 -18.32 -9.33
C ALA A 177 15.37 -18.03 -9.74
N GLY A 178 16.25 -17.82 -8.77
CA GLY A 178 17.64 -17.42 -8.99
C GLY A 178 17.87 -15.91 -9.11
N GLU A 179 16.82 -15.08 -9.11
CA GLU A 179 16.97 -13.63 -9.04
C GLU A 179 17.38 -13.15 -7.65
N ARG A 180 18.09 -12.02 -7.62
CA ARG A 180 18.66 -11.44 -6.40
C ARG A 180 17.96 -10.14 -6.02
N LEU A 181 17.53 -10.07 -4.76
CA LEU A 181 16.90 -8.93 -4.14
C LEU A 181 17.83 -8.37 -3.06
N GLU A 182 18.23 -7.11 -3.21
CA GLU A 182 18.90 -6.37 -2.14
C GLU A 182 17.83 -5.65 -1.31
N VAL A 183 17.79 -5.90 -0.01
CA VAL A 183 16.78 -5.36 0.92
C VAL A 183 17.48 -4.45 1.91
N TRP A 184 17.04 -3.20 2.02
CA TRP A 184 17.58 -2.25 3.01
C TRP A 184 16.68 -2.21 4.24
N LEU A 185 17.27 -2.35 5.42
CA LEU A 185 16.59 -2.50 6.70
C LEU A 185 17.24 -1.60 7.74
N ASP A 186 16.46 -1.19 8.74
CA ASP A 186 16.99 -0.46 9.88
C ASP A 186 17.78 -1.38 10.82
N ALA A 187 18.71 -0.79 11.56
CA ALA A 187 19.37 -1.44 12.68
C ALA A 187 18.36 -1.91 13.75
N GLY A 188 18.74 -2.97 14.48
CA GLY A 188 17.93 -3.51 15.60
C GLY A 188 17.17 -4.78 15.23
N ASP A 189 15.86 -4.78 15.42
CA ASP A 189 15.00 -5.94 15.20
C ASP A 189 14.82 -6.33 13.72
N PRO A 190 14.70 -5.39 12.75
CA PRO A 190 14.52 -5.73 11.34
C PRO A 190 15.64 -6.58 10.74
N ILE A 191 16.90 -6.18 10.94
CA ILE A 191 18.07 -6.93 10.42
C ILE A 191 18.26 -8.30 11.07
N LYS A 192 17.66 -8.57 12.23
CA LYS A 192 17.72 -9.90 12.87
C LYS A 192 16.57 -10.81 12.44
N ASN A 193 15.35 -10.26 12.42
CA ASN A 193 14.14 -11.05 12.25
C ASN A 193 13.84 -11.36 10.78
N VAL A 194 14.11 -10.42 9.86
CA VAL A 194 13.85 -10.60 8.43
C VAL A 194 14.72 -11.70 7.81
N PRO A 195 16.05 -11.73 7.97
CA PRO A 195 16.86 -12.80 7.37
C PRO A 195 16.58 -14.16 8.02
N MET A 196 16.29 -14.20 9.32
CA MET A 196 15.88 -15.45 9.98
C MET A 196 14.58 -16.01 9.40
N SER A 197 13.59 -15.14 9.19
CA SER A 197 12.28 -15.55 8.64
C SER A 197 12.38 -15.99 7.17
N LEU A 198 13.23 -15.33 6.38
CA LEU A 198 13.48 -15.73 4.98
C LEU A 198 14.23 -17.06 4.87
N ARG A 199 15.17 -17.35 5.78
CA ARG A 199 15.81 -18.67 5.88
C ARG A 199 14.80 -19.76 6.25
N ASN A 200 13.88 -19.47 7.18
CA ASN A 200 12.81 -20.40 7.57
C ASN A 200 11.86 -20.71 6.39
N ASP A 201 11.67 -19.75 5.48
CA ASP A 201 10.91 -19.92 4.25
C ASP A 201 11.70 -20.63 3.12
N GLY A 202 12.97 -20.98 3.34
CA GLY A 202 13.81 -21.68 2.37
C GLY A 202 14.58 -20.78 1.40
N HIS A 203 14.53 -19.45 1.57
CA HIS A 203 15.32 -18.53 0.76
C HIS A 203 16.78 -18.44 1.23
N LYS A 204 17.67 -18.10 0.30
CA LYS A 204 19.11 -18.04 0.57
C LYS A 204 19.57 -16.60 0.75
N ILE A 205 20.08 -16.29 1.95
CA ILE A 205 20.74 -15.01 2.22
C ILE A 205 22.19 -15.10 1.72
N LEU A 206 22.58 -14.22 0.80
CA LEU A 206 23.92 -14.17 0.20
C LEU A 206 24.87 -13.23 0.96
N ALA A 207 24.37 -12.09 1.43
CA ALA A 207 25.19 -11.09 2.13
C ALA A 207 24.35 -10.27 3.11
N GLU A 208 24.95 -9.83 4.21
CA GLU A 208 24.39 -8.91 5.19
C GLU A 208 25.50 -7.90 5.53
N GLU A 209 25.34 -6.64 5.13
CA GLU A 209 26.37 -5.61 5.28
C GLU A 209 25.76 -4.29 5.77
N PRO A 210 26.48 -3.52 6.60
CA PRO A 210 26.06 -2.15 6.92
C PRO A 210 26.13 -1.27 5.67
N LEU A 211 25.13 -0.42 5.47
CA LEU A 211 25.06 0.52 4.35
C LEU A 211 25.92 1.76 4.61
N GLU A 212 26.04 2.15 5.88
CA GLU A 212 26.72 3.36 6.35
C GLU A 212 27.73 3.01 7.47
N PRO A 213 28.79 3.83 7.68
CA PRO A 213 29.83 3.56 8.67
C PRO A 213 29.33 3.57 10.12
N ASP A 214 28.22 4.25 10.37
CA ASP A 214 27.55 4.36 11.67
C ASP A 214 26.59 3.19 11.97
N ALA A 215 26.44 2.25 11.02
CA ALA A 215 25.59 1.06 11.12
C ALA A 215 24.12 1.36 11.47
N ALA A 216 23.60 2.54 11.10
CA ALA A 216 22.19 2.89 11.27
C ALA A 216 21.27 2.06 10.36
N HIS A 217 21.78 1.69 9.17
CA HIS A 217 21.06 0.94 8.16
C HIS A 217 21.91 -0.22 7.63
N PHE A 218 21.23 -1.29 7.25
CA PHE A 218 21.82 -2.52 6.73
C PHE A 218 21.21 -2.86 5.38
N LYS A 219 22.03 -3.40 4.49
CA LYS A 219 21.58 -4.03 3.26
C LYS A 219 21.79 -5.54 3.36
N MET A 220 20.82 -6.28 2.85
CA MET A 220 20.84 -7.73 2.79
C MET A 220 20.61 -8.17 1.36
N LEU A 221 21.49 -8.99 0.83
CA LEU A 221 21.29 -9.62 -0.47
C LEU A 221 20.66 -11.00 -0.27
N VAL A 222 19.53 -11.21 -0.91
CA VAL A 222 18.78 -12.45 -0.90
C VAL A 222 18.64 -13.00 -2.30
N GLU A 223 18.74 -14.30 -2.45
CA GLU A 223 18.47 -15.02 -3.69
C GLU A 223 17.17 -15.81 -3.53
N LYS A 224 16.27 -15.66 -4.51
CA LYS A 224 15.08 -16.50 -4.56
C LYS A 224 15.49 -17.92 -4.90
N VAL A 225 15.22 -18.84 -3.98
CA VAL A 225 15.30 -20.28 -4.22
C VAL A 225 13.88 -20.76 -4.50
N GLU A 226 13.69 -21.54 -5.58
CA GLU A 226 12.43 -22.24 -5.84
C GLU A 226 12.22 -23.29 -4.76
N ALA A 227 11.08 -23.22 -4.06
CA ALA A 227 10.64 -24.21 -3.09
C ALA A 227 9.84 -25.31 -3.77
#